data_AF-A0A672LIX7-F1
#
_entry.id   AF-A0A672LIX7-F1
#
_cell.length_a   1.000
_cell.length_b   1.000
_cell.length_c   1.000
_cell.angle_alpha   90.00
_cell.angle_beta   90.00
_cell.angle_gamma   90.00
#
_symmetry.space_group_name_H-M   'P 1'
#
loop_
_entity.id
_entity.type
_entity.pdbx_description
1 polymer ?
#
loop_
_entity_poly.entity_id
_entity_poly.type
_entity_poly.pdbx_seq_one_letter_code
_entity_poly.pdbx_strand_id
1 'polypeptide(L)'
;LHFHDNPPGLKDTHAITLLWLALWITLSSCQRIDPGSKYPTVTTNYGKLRGIKKELNNEILGPVEQYLGVPYATAPIGDRRFQPPEAPGSWQEVRNATQFAPVCPQNVHGVLPEIMLPVWFTDNLDVAATYIQNQSEDCLYLNVYVPTEDGENGGKMEREGDENRYKPVMLFIHGGSYMEGTGNMFDASVLAAYGNVIVVTMNYRLGVLGFLSTGDQSAKGNYGLLDQIQALRWLNENIGHFGGDPERITIFGSGAGASCVNLLILSHHSEGKTSVCACVPTVFCCIARQKRPPLPAPSSSSLSSSPNISPTALNCQSHQVSHVSFYPGETNHVISL
;
A
#
# COMPACT_ATOMS: atom_id res chain seq x y z
N LEU A 1 -68.45 62.57 24.29
CA LEU A 1 -67.04 62.16 24.40
C LEU A 1 -67.02 60.68 24.76
N HIS A 2 -66.89 59.82 23.75
CA HIS A 2 -66.78 58.37 23.89
C HIS A 2 -65.33 58.04 24.27
N PHE A 3 -65.13 57.30 25.36
CA PHE A 3 -63.85 56.64 25.67
C PHE A 3 -64.05 55.13 25.53
N HIS A 4 -63.35 54.54 24.57
CA HIS A 4 -63.20 53.11 24.38
C HIS A 4 -61.75 52.77 24.76
N ASP A 5 -61.56 52.17 25.93
CA ASP A 5 -60.29 51.58 26.32
C ASP A 5 -60.22 50.15 25.76
N ASN A 6 -59.26 49.91 24.86
CA ASN A 6 -58.85 48.56 24.44
C ASN A 6 -57.57 48.18 25.20
N PRO A 7 -57.48 47.00 25.83
CA PRO A 7 -56.26 46.57 26.50
C PRO A 7 -55.20 46.11 25.48
N PRO A 8 -53.89 46.36 25.72
CA PRO A 8 -52.84 45.91 24.83
C PRO A 8 -52.53 44.41 25.03
N GLY A 9 -52.57 43.66 23.92
CA GLY A 9 -51.42 42.82 23.57
C GLY A 9 -51.30 41.41 24.15
N LEU A 10 -52.35 40.58 24.13
CA LEU A 10 -52.19 39.12 24.30
C LEU A 10 -51.36 38.46 23.17
N LYS A 11 -51.08 39.19 22.08
CA LYS A 11 -50.32 38.70 20.92
C LYS A 11 -48.80 38.75 21.12
N ASP A 12 -48.30 39.62 21.99
CA ASP A 12 -46.86 39.86 22.12
C ASP A 12 -46.14 38.78 22.95
N THR A 13 -46.82 38.23 23.97
CA THR A 13 -46.30 37.13 24.79
C THR A 13 -46.14 35.84 24.00
N HIS A 14 -47.09 35.53 23.11
CA HIS A 14 -47.00 34.36 22.22
C HIS A 14 -45.87 34.50 21.20
N ALA A 15 -45.67 35.70 20.64
CA ALA A 15 -44.59 35.98 19.71
C ALA A 15 -43.21 35.81 20.36
N ILE A 16 -43.04 36.28 21.60
CA ILE A 16 -41.79 36.14 22.36
C ILE A 16 -41.51 34.66 22.67
N THR A 17 -42.53 33.89 23.09
CA THR A 17 -42.34 32.45 23.36
C THR A 17 -41.99 31.65 22.10
N LEU A 18 -42.56 32.00 20.94
CA LEU A 18 -42.23 31.37 19.67
C LEU A 18 -40.82 31.71 19.19
N LEU A 19 -40.35 32.95 19.43
CA LEU A 19 -38.97 33.36 19.17
C LEU A 19 -37.98 32.60 20.05
N TRP A 20 -38.28 32.40 21.33
CA TRP A 20 -37.44 31.59 22.21
C TRP A 20 -37.44 30.11 21.83
N LEU A 21 -38.58 29.55 21.41
CA LEU A 21 -38.66 28.18 20.92
C LEU A 21 -37.88 27.99 19.62
N ALA A 22 -37.98 28.94 18.69
CA ALA A 22 -37.22 28.94 17.45
C ALA A 22 -35.72 29.10 17.70
N LEU A 23 -35.32 29.94 18.67
CA LEU A 23 -33.92 30.08 19.08
C LEU A 23 -33.39 28.80 19.74
N TRP A 24 -34.21 28.12 20.56
CA TRP A 24 -33.86 26.82 21.14
C TRP A 24 -33.72 25.72 20.08
N ILE A 25 -34.59 25.70 19.08
CA ILE A 25 -34.53 24.75 17.96
C ILE A 25 -33.30 25.03 17.08
N THR A 26 -32.95 26.30 16.81
CA THR A 26 -31.76 26.63 16.04
C THR A 26 -30.46 26.37 16.79
N LEU A 27 -30.42 26.57 18.12
CA LEU A 27 -29.28 26.16 18.96
C LEU A 27 -29.15 24.63 19.09
N SER A 28 -30.26 23.88 19.06
CA SER A 28 -30.24 22.41 19.10
C SER A 28 -29.86 21.78 17.76
N SER A 29 -29.96 22.52 16.65
CA SER A 29 -29.65 22.04 15.29
C SER A 29 -28.20 22.28 14.86
N CYS A 30 -27.35 22.84 15.73
CA CYS A 30 -25.90 22.73 15.58
C CYS A 30 -25.47 21.32 15.99
N GLN A 31 -25.79 20.31 15.17
CA GLN A 31 -25.07 19.04 15.22
C GLN A 31 -23.59 19.38 15.03
N ARG A 32 -22.80 19.23 16.10
CA ARG A 32 -21.34 19.22 15.98
C ARG A 32 -21.00 18.08 15.04
N ILE A 33 -20.59 18.40 13.81
CA ILE A 33 -19.88 17.44 12.96
C ILE A 33 -18.60 17.13 13.73
N ASP A 34 -18.55 15.96 14.36
CA ASP A 34 -17.40 15.54 15.15
C ASP A 34 -16.20 15.39 14.20
N PRO A 35 -15.12 16.18 14.33
CA PRO A 35 -13.95 16.09 13.45
C PRO A 35 -13.31 14.69 13.47
N GLY A 36 -13.58 13.90 14.51
CA GLY A 36 -13.20 12.50 14.61
C GLY A 36 -13.88 11.57 13.60
N SER A 37 -14.98 11.98 12.95
CA SER A 37 -15.68 11.14 11.98
C SER A 37 -15.00 11.08 10.60
N LYS A 38 -14.30 12.15 10.19
CA LYS A 38 -13.64 12.24 8.87
C LYS A 38 -12.20 11.73 8.87
N TYR A 39 -11.50 11.88 9.99
CA TYR A 39 -10.07 11.55 10.11
C TYR A 39 -9.85 10.52 11.22
N PRO A 40 -10.18 9.23 10.96
CA PRO A 40 -10.02 8.17 11.95
C PRO A 40 -8.55 8.03 12.36
N THR A 41 -8.32 7.66 13.61
CA THR A 41 -6.97 7.48 14.17
C THR A 41 -6.83 6.07 14.74
N VAL A 42 -5.75 5.38 14.35
CA VAL A 42 -5.41 4.03 14.81
C VAL A 42 -4.03 4.03 15.46
N THR A 43 -3.84 3.22 16.49
CA THR A 43 -2.54 3.07 17.17
C THR A 43 -1.90 1.76 16.72
N THR A 44 -0.73 1.83 16.11
CA THR A 44 0.08 0.66 15.72
C THR A 44 1.20 0.43 16.74
N ASN A 45 1.95 -0.66 16.60
CA ASN A 45 3.12 -0.93 17.45
C ASN A 45 4.22 0.13 17.29
N TYR A 46 4.22 0.85 16.16
CA TYR A 46 5.23 1.88 15.84
C TYR A 46 4.77 3.30 16.17
N GLY A 47 3.47 3.53 16.41
CA GLY A 47 2.91 4.84 16.71
C GLY A 47 1.51 5.05 16.14
N LYS A 48 0.96 6.25 16.33
CA LYS A 48 -0.40 6.61 15.89
C LYS A 48 -0.43 7.02 14.42
N LEU A 49 -1.44 6.58 13.69
CA LEU A 49 -1.72 6.95 12.31
C LEU A 49 -3.08 7.64 12.22
N ARG A 50 -3.17 8.71 11.43
CA ARG A 50 -4.42 9.38 11.06
C ARG A 50 -4.76 9.03 9.61
N GLY A 51 -5.87 8.32 9.40
CA GLY A 51 -6.42 8.01 8.09
C GLY A 51 -7.45 9.04 7.62
N ILE A 52 -8.18 8.69 6.56
CA ILE A 52 -9.30 9.44 6.02
C ILE A 52 -10.49 8.52 5.73
N LYS A 53 -11.68 8.91 6.17
CA LYS A 53 -12.92 8.23 5.80
C LYS A 53 -13.36 8.68 4.40
N LYS A 54 -13.52 7.74 3.47
CA LYS A 54 -13.92 7.97 2.09
C LYS A 54 -15.29 7.36 1.84
N GLU A 55 -16.23 8.19 1.44
CA GLU A 55 -17.52 7.74 0.91
C GLU A 55 -17.35 7.19 -0.50
N LEU A 56 -18.10 6.14 -0.83
CA LEU A 56 -18.08 5.52 -2.15
C LEU A 56 -19.20 6.10 -3.01
N ASN A 57 -18.96 6.17 -4.32
CA ASN A 57 -19.96 6.61 -5.30
C ASN A 57 -20.99 5.48 -5.57
N ASN A 58 -21.55 4.90 -4.51
CA ASN A 58 -22.55 3.85 -4.56
C ASN A 58 -23.36 3.89 -3.26
N GLU A 59 -24.67 4.11 -3.35
CA GLU A 59 -25.58 4.24 -2.20
C GLU A 59 -25.70 2.96 -1.35
N ILE A 60 -25.30 1.81 -1.90
CA ILE A 60 -25.37 0.51 -1.20
C ILE A 60 -24.10 0.25 -0.39
N LEU A 61 -22.94 0.75 -0.86
CA LEU A 61 -21.67 0.45 -0.21
C LEU A 61 -21.37 1.48 0.88
N GLY A 62 -21.08 0.98 2.08
CA GLY A 62 -20.67 1.82 3.20
C GLY A 62 -19.32 2.51 2.97
N PRO A 63 -19.00 3.52 3.78
CA PRO A 63 -17.71 4.21 3.71
C PRO A 63 -16.53 3.28 4.03
N VAL A 64 -15.34 3.71 3.62
CA VAL A 64 -14.07 3.00 3.88
C VAL A 64 -13.10 3.95 4.55
N GLU A 65 -12.44 3.49 5.62
CA GLU A 65 -11.30 4.18 6.17
C GLU A 65 -10.04 3.83 5.39
N GLN A 66 -9.33 4.85 4.92
CA GLN A 66 -8.10 4.71 4.17
C GLN A 66 -6.93 5.21 5.01
N TYR A 67 -5.89 4.38 5.11
CA TYR A 67 -4.60 4.73 5.68
C TYR A 67 -3.56 4.57 4.59
N LEU A 68 -3.20 5.68 3.94
CA LEU A 68 -2.34 5.73 2.76
C LEU A 68 -0.91 6.11 3.14
N GLY A 69 0.08 5.49 2.51
CA GLY A 69 1.49 5.81 2.76
C GLY A 69 1.99 5.42 4.16
N VAL A 70 1.56 4.26 4.66
CA VAL A 70 1.99 3.73 5.96
C VAL A 70 3.34 3.02 5.82
N PRO A 71 4.39 3.43 6.54
CA PRO A 71 5.71 2.80 6.43
C PRO A 71 5.69 1.41 7.08
N TYR A 72 6.08 0.37 6.33
CA TYR A 72 6.22 -0.99 6.85
C TYR A 72 7.67 -1.43 7.05
N ALA A 73 8.61 -0.60 6.58
CA ALA A 73 10.05 -0.80 6.72
C ALA A 73 10.78 0.56 6.76
N THR A 74 12.02 0.54 7.23
CA THR A 74 12.93 1.69 7.16
C THR A 74 13.37 1.95 5.72
N ALA A 75 13.50 3.23 5.34
CA ALA A 75 13.92 3.66 4.00
C ALA A 75 15.23 2.95 3.55
N PRO A 76 15.24 2.27 2.39
CA PRO A 76 16.37 1.47 1.91
C PRO A 76 17.42 2.34 1.18
N ILE A 77 17.81 3.45 1.79
CA ILE A 77 18.73 4.45 1.23
C ILE A 77 20.14 4.32 1.80
N GLY A 78 21.13 4.85 1.08
CA GLY A 78 22.54 4.83 1.51
C GLY A 78 23.05 3.42 1.73
N ASP A 79 23.61 3.14 2.91
CA ASP A 79 24.16 1.83 3.27
C ASP A 79 23.10 0.70 3.35
N ARG A 80 21.81 1.06 3.40
CA ARG A 80 20.69 0.09 3.37
C ARG A 80 20.29 -0.29 1.94
N ARG A 81 20.86 0.37 0.93
CA ARG A 81 20.67 -0.02 -0.46
C ARG A 81 21.28 -1.41 -0.66
N PHE A 82 20.55 -2.29 -1.34
CA PHE A 82 20.93 -3.70 -1.54
C PHE A 82 21.12 -4.48 -0.22
N GLN A 83 20.43 -4.08 0.84
CA GLN A 83 20.31 -4.84 2.09
C GLN A 83 18.86 -5.32 2.30
N PRO A 84 18.65 -6.39 3.11
CA PRO A 84 17.34 -6.76 3.59
C PRO A 84 16.62 -5.57 4.26
N PRO A 85 15.29 -5.45 4.11
CA PRO A 85 14.53 -4.40 4.79
C PRO A 85 14.54 -4.62 6.30
N GLU A 86 14.55 -3.52 7.03
CA GLU A 86 14.42 -3.49 8.49
C GLU A 86 13.06 -2.93 8.89
N ALA A 87 12.57 -3.31 10.07
CA ALA A 87 11.35 -2.74 10.65
C ALA A 87 11.42 -1.20 10.69
N PRO A 88 10.29 -0.50 10.58
CA PRO A 88 10.28 0.96 10.62
C PRO A 88 10.61 1.46 12.03
N GLY A 89 11.21 2.64 12.13
CA GLY A 89 11.39 3.31 13.41
C GLY A 89 10.06 3.79 13.99
N SER A 90 9.90 3.71 15.31
CA SER A 90 8.70 4.24 16.00
C SER A 90 8.65 5.76 15.98
N TRP A 91 7.45 6.32 16.04
CA TRP A 91 7.18 7.76 16.09
C TRP A 91 6.24 8.11 17.25
N GLN A 92 6.47 9.27 17.88
CA GLN A 92 5.68 9.72 19.04
C GLN A 92 4.40 10.46 18.62
N GLU A 93 4.50 11.32 17.61
CA GLU A 93 3.39 12.16 17.14
C GLU A 93 2.42 11.40 16.23
N VAL A 94 1.20 11.92 16.04
CA VAL A 94 0.24 11.30 15.11
C VAL A 94 0.75 11.50 13.67
N ARG A 95 1.16 10.41 13.00
CA ARG A 95 1.59 10.44 11.61
C ARG A 95 0.38 10.51 10.69
N ASN A 96 0.41 11.43 9.74
CA ASN A 96 -0.63 11.59 8.74
C ASN A 96 -0.51 10.52 7.64
N ALA A 97 -1.55 9.71 7.46
CA ALA A 97 -1.65 8.63 6.48
C ALA A 97 -2.88 8.85 5.57
N THR A 98 -3.01 10.06 5.03
CA THR A 98 -4.16 10.48 4.21
C THR A 98 -3.83 10.65 2.72
N GLN A 99 -2.56 10.47 2.35
CA GLN A 99 -2.05 10.63 0.99
C GLN A 99 -1.07 9.52 0.66
N PHE A 100 -0.97 9.14 -0.61
CA PHE A 100 0.00 8.17 -1.05
C PHE A 100 1.43 8.67 -0.82
N ALA A 101 2.29 7.77 -0.34
CA ALA A 101 3.73 7.99 -0.30
C ALA A 101 4.35 7.84 -1.70
N PRO A 102 5.60 8.32 -1.91
CA PRO A 102 6.31 8.14 -3.17
C PRO A 102 6.39 6.67 -3.60
N VAL A 103 6.36 6.44 -4.91
CA VAL A 103 6.55 5.10 -5.48
C VAL A 103 8.04 4.79 -5.62
N CYS A 104 8.38 3.51 -5.79
CA CYS A 104 9.76 3.12 -6.01
C CYS A 104 10.28 3.60 -7.37
N PRO A 105 11.60 3.88 -7.50
CA PRO A 105 12.16 4.41 -8.73
C PRO A 105 11.97 3.44 -9.90
N GLN A 106 11.41 3.94 -10.99
CA GLN A 106 11.03 3.16 -12.17
C GLN A 106 10.99 4.06 -13.42
N ASN A 107 11.29 3.47 -14.58
CA ASN A 107 11.24 4.19 -15.85
C ASN A 107 10.25 3.53 -16.81
N VAL A 108 9.04 4.08 -16.88
CA VAL A 108 7.97 3.58 -17.76
C VAL A 108 8.15 4.06 -19.21
N HIS A 109 9.04 5.02 -19.45
CA HIS A 109 9.40 5.47 -20.81
C HIS A 109 10.53 4.63 -21.44
N GLY A 110 11.03 3.60 -20.75
CA GLY A 110 12.18 2.80 -21.15
C GLY A 110 11.86 1.37 -21.56
N VAL A 111 11.78 1.12 -22.88
CA VAL A 111 12.26 -0.11 -23.58
C VAL A 111 11.64 -1.48 -23.20
N LEU A 112 10.60 -1.57 -22.37
CA LEU A 112 9.87 -2.84 -22.24
C LEU A 112 8.83 -2.96 -23.36
N PRO A 113 8.77 -4.10 -24.08
CA PRO A 113 7.72 -4.32 -25.06
C PRO A 113 6.36 -4.23 -24.36
N GLU A 114 5.44 -3.40 -24.87
CA GLU A 114 4.04 -3.25 -24.39
C GLU A 114 3.36 -4.60 -24.12
N ILE A 115 3.81 -5.66 -24.81
CA ILE A 115 3.35 -7.04 -24.75
C ILE A 115 3.37 -7.64 -23.31
N MET A 116 4.21 -7.14 -22.40
CA MET A 116 4.33 -7.69 -21.03
C MET A 116 3.50 -6.94 -19.98
N LEU A 117 2.89 -5.81 -20.33
CA LEU A 117 2.07 -5.01 -19.43
C LEU A 117 0.58 -5.29 -19.64
N PRO A 118 -0.27 -5.16 -18.60
CA PRO A 118 -1.71 -5.27 -18.80
C PRO A 118 -2.23 -4.19 -19.75
N VAL A 119 -3.18 -4.54 -20.61
CA VAL A 119 -3.78 -3.61 -21.60
C VAL A 119 -4.31 -2.33 -20.94
N TRP A 120 -4.96 -2.43 -19.77
CA TRP A 120 -5.46 -1.24 -19.05
C TRP A 120 -4.36 -0.28 -18.60
N PHE A 121 -3.13 -0.79 -18.39
CA PHE A 121 -1.97 0.00 -17.98
C PHE A 121 -1.36 0.73 -19.18
N THR A 122 -1.27 0.06 -20.33
CA THR A 122 -0.71 0.63 -21.56
C THR A 122 -1.68 1.57 -22.26
N ASP A 123 -2.98 1.26 -22.26
CA ASP A 123 -4.01 2.07 -22.94
C ASP A 123 -4.27 3.42 -22.25
N ASN A 124 -3.91 3.56 -20.98
CA ASN A 124 -4.09 4.79 -20.19
C ASN A 124 -2.77 5.26 -19.57
N LEU A 125 -1.69 5.24 -20.36
CA LEU A 125 -0.35 5.68 -19.95
C LEU A 125 -0.32 7.04 -19.27
N ASP A 126 -1.12 8.01 -19.72
CA ASP A 126 -1.19 9.35 -19.10
C ASP A 126 -1.75 9.29 -17.67
N VAL A 127 -2.76 8.44 -17.42
CA VAL A 127 -3.33 8.25 -16.09
C VAL A 127 -2.36 7.45 -15.22
N ALA A 128 -1.79 6.36 -15.75
CA ALA A 128 -0.78 5.57 -15.04
C ALA A 128 0.44 6.44 -14.66
N ALA A 129 0.86 7.34 -15.55
CA ALA A 129 1.94 8.28 -15.32
C ALA A 129 1.69 9.12 -14.08
N THR A 130 0.45 9.59 -13.83
CA THR A 130 0.12 10.39 -12.63
C THR A 130 0.44 9.68 -11.31
N TYR A 131 0.32 8.34 -11.26
CA TYR A 131 0.62 7.55 -10.06
C TYR A 131 2.11 7.32 -9.84
N ILE A 132 2.94 7.49 -10.87
CA ILE A 132 4.39 7.20 -10.83
C ILE A 132 5.28 8.43 -10.97
N GLN A 133 4.72 9.65 -10.96
CA GLN A 133 5.52 10.88 -11.10
C GLN A 133 6.38 11.14 -9.86
N ASN A 134 5.83 10.89 -8.67
CA ASN A 134 6.50 11.10 -7.40
C ASN A 134 7.26 9.84 -6.99
N GLN A 135 8.54 9.76 -7.38
CA GLN A 135 9.40 8.61 -7.11
C GLN A 135 10.46 8.93 -6.04
N SER A 136 10.77 7.94 -5.19
CA SER A 136 11.83 8.04 -4.19
C SER A 136 12.38 6.65 -3.89
N GLU A 137 13.65 6.53 -3.50
CA GLU A 137 14.18 5.28 -2.92
C GLU A 137 13.53 4.98 -1.55
N ASP A 138 13.09 6.01 -0.83
CA ASP A 138 12.19 5.86 0.30
C ASP A 138 10.76 5.59 -0.22
N CYS A 139 10.48 4.31 -0.52
CA CYS A 139 9.22 3.86 -1.12
C CYS A 139 8.57 2.65 -0.43
N LEU A 140 9.08 2.20 0.73
CA LEU A 140 8.59 1.00 1.43
C LEU A 140 7.34 1.31 2.26
N TYR A 141 6.26 1.58 1.54
CA TYR A 141 4.96 1.97 2.08
C TYR A 141 3.85 1.02 1.63
N LEU A 142 2.83 0.89 2.47
CA LEU A 142 1.59 0.19 2.16
C LEU A 142 0.38 1.10 2.41
N ASN A 143 -0.75 0.72 1.83
CA ASN A 143 -2.04 1.39 1.98
C ASN A 143 -3.05 0.39 2.55
N VAL A 144 -3.78 0.77 3.59
CA VAL A 144 -4.79 -0.07 4.25
C VAL A 144 -6.18 0.50 4.00
N TYR A 145 -7.10 -0.35 3.56
CA TYR A 145 -8.50 -0.04 3.28
C TYR A 145 -9.38 -0.86 4.21
N VAL A 146 -10.02 -0.19 5.16
CA VAL A 146 -10.84 -0.82 6.21
C VAL A 146 -12.32 -0.50 5.95
N PRO A 147 -13.18 -1.50 5.74
CA PRO A 147 -14.61 -1.26 5.54
C PRO A 147 -15.27 -0.85 6.86
N THR A 148 -16.15 0.15 6.79
CA THR A 148 -17.00 0.56 7.93
C THR A 148 -18.40 -0.04 7.79
N GLU A 149 -19.05 -0.31 8.91
CA GLU A 149 -20.38 -0.93 8.96
C GLU A 149 -21.53 0.10 8.91
N ASP A 150 -21.22 1.38 8.68
CA ASP A 150 -22.17 2.50 8.77
C ASP A 150 -23.20 2.59 7.61
N GLY A 151 -23.36 1.53 6.82
CA GLY A 151 -24.37 1.48 5.76
C GLY A 151 -25.73 1.07 6.32
N GLU A 152 -26.78 1.88 6.12
CA GLU A 152 -28.17 1.60 6.55
C GLU A 152 -28.73 0.25 6.05
N ASN A 153 -28.10 -0.36 5.04
CA ASN A 153 -28.46 -1.66 4.47
C ASN A 153 -27.35 -2.74 4.60
N GLY A 154 -26.28 -2.44 5.35
CA GLY A 154 -25.34 -3.45 5.81
C GLY A 154 -26.08 -4.30 6.82
N GLY A 155 -26.81 -5.30 6.32
CA GLY A 155 -27.64 -6.15 7.15
C GLY A 155 -26.88 -6.52 8.40
N LYS A 156 -27.47 -6.22 9.56
CA LYS A 156 -27.16 -6.90 10.81
C LYS A 156 -27.37 -8.40 10.58
N MET A 157 -26.43 -9.02 9.89
CA MET A 157 -26.05 -10.38 10.14
C MET A 157 -25.13 -10.32 11.36
N GLU A 158 -25.59 -9.67 12.44
CA GLU A 158 -25.25 -10.08 13.79
C GLU A 158 -25.82 -11.50 13.89
N ARG A 159 -25.06 -12.49 13.38
CA ARG A 159 -25.28 -13.87 13.78
C ARG A 159 -24.92 -13.87 15.26
N GLU A 160 -25.94 -13.82 16.10
CA GLU A 160 -25.83 -14.07 17.54
C GLU A 160 -24.93 -15.31 17.73
N GLY A 161 -23.67 -15.08 18.14
CA GLY A 161 -22.66 -16.12 18.29
C GLY A 161 -21.33 -15.92 17.56
N ASP A 162 -21.11 -14.88 16.75
CA ASP A 162 -19.81 -14.64 16.10
C ASP A 162 -18.81 -13.97 17.07
N GLU A 163 -18.09 -14.79 17.84
CA GLU A 163 -17.01 -14.34 18.73
C GLU A 163 -15.80 -13.73 18.00
N ASN A 164 -15.76 -13.77 16.66
CA ASN A 164 -14.63 -13.24 15.88
C ASN A 164 -14.95 -11.95 15.12
N ARG A 165 -14.98 -10.84 15.88
CA ARG A 165 -15.04 -9.44 15.42
C ARG A 165 -13.93 -9.00 14.44
N TYR A 166 -12.94 -9.83 14.15
CA TYR A 166 -11.85 -9.50 13.23
C TYR A 166 -12.20 -9.86 11.78
N LYS A 167 -11.87 -8.98 10.84
CA LYS A 167 -12.14 -9.15 9.40
C LYS A 167 -10.98 -9.87 8.71
N PRO A 168 -11.23 -10.74 7.70
CA PRO A 168 -10.17 -11.28 6.86
C PRO A 168 -9.34 -10.16 6.21
N VAL A 169 -8.07 -10.45 5.94
CA VAL A 169 -7.13 -9.48 5.38
C VAL A 169 -6.63 -9.98 4.02
N MET A 170 -6.65 -9.11 3.01
CA MET A 170 -6.15 -9.41 1.67
C MET A 170 -4.99 -8.49 1.31
N LEU A 171 -3.78 -9.03 1.15
CA LEU A 171 -2.60 -8.28 0.69
C LEU A 171 -2.44 -8.44 -0.83
N PHE A 172 -2.54 -7.33 -1.54
CA PHE A 172 -2.31 -7.24 -2.98
C PHE A 172 -0.86 -6.90 -3.33
N ILE A 173 -0.24 -7.75 -4.13
CA ILE A 173 1.10 -7.54 -4.70
C ILE A 173 0.96 -7.21 -6.18
N HIS A 174 1.34 -5.98 -6.57
CA HIS A 174 1.25 -5.53 -7.95
C HIS A 174 2.28 -6.22 -8.86
N GLY A 175 1.95 -6.31 -10.15
CA GLY A 175 2.86 -6.73 -11.21
C GLY A 175 3.65 -5.57 -11.82
N GLY A 176 4.08 -5.72 -13.07
CA GLY A 176 4.93 -4.75 -13.79
C GLY A 176 6.36 -5.27 -13.99
N SER A 177 6.50 -6.54 -14.40
CA SER A 177 7.77 -7.16 -14.80
C SER A 177 8.92 -7.09 -13.78
N TYR A 178 8.61 -6.84 -12.50
CA TYR A 178 9.57 -6.49 -11.43
C TYR A 178 10.28 -5.14 -11.60
N MET A 179 9.98 -4.38 -12.65
CA MET A 179 10.69 -3.17 -13.08
C MET A 179 9.84 -1.91 -12.88
N GLU A 180 8.50 -2.04 -12.90
CA GLU A 180 7.53 -0.96 -12.79
C GLU A 180 6.30 -1.36 -11.95
N GLY A 181 5.42 -0.40 -11.72
CA GLY A 181 4.16 -0.54 -11.01
C GLY A 181 4.18 0.07 -9.61
N THR A 182 3.00 0.12 -9.01
CA THR A 182 2.79 0.54 -7.63
C THR A 182 1.45 0.00 -7.12
N GLY A 183 1.37 -0.29 -5.82
CA GLY A 183 0.11 -0.59 -5.16
C GLY A 183 -0.88 0.58 -5.17
N ASN A 184 -0.41 1.81 -5.39
CA ASN A 184 -1.22 3.03 -5.38
C ASN A 184 -2.22 3.10 -6.54
N MET A 185 -1.96 2.39 -7.65
CA MET A 185 -2.86 2.32 -8.82
C MET A 185 -4.16 1.54 -8.55
N PHE A 186 -4.22 0.79 -7.45
CA PHE A 186 -5.30 -0.12 -7.15
C PHE A 186 -6.13 0.42 -5.99
N ASP A 187 -7.20 1.17 -6.27
CA ASP A 187 -8.16 1.59 -5.24
C ASP A 187 -8.99 0.38 -4.79
N ALA A 188 -8.65 -0.14 -3.60
CA ALA A 188 -9.29 -1.32 -3.05
C ALA A 188 -10.56 -1.03 -2.23
N SER A 189 -11.05 0.22 -2.21
CA SER A 189 -12.17 0.61 -1.36
C SER A 189 -13.46 -0.17 -1.68
N VAL A 190 -13.76 -0.36 -2.97
CA VAL A 190 -14.95 -1.12 -3.39
C VAL A 190 -14.84 -2.58 -2.96
N LEU A 191 -13.65 -3.20 -3.11
CA LEU A 191 -13.42 -4.59 -2.71
C LEU A 191 -13.55 -4.74 -1.19
N ALA A 192 -13.00 -3.79 -0.42
CA ALA A 192 -13.09 -3.78 1.03
C ALA A 192 -14.55 -3.66 1.50
N ALA A 193 -15.29 -2.67 1.00
CA ALA A 193 -16.68 -2.42 1.37
C ALA A 193 -17.61 -3.57 0.95
N TYR A 194 -17.50 -4.06 -0.28
CA TYR A 194 -18.36 -5.12 -0.79
C TYR A 194 -18.07 -6.48 -0.14
N GLY A 195 -16.79 -6.82 0.03
CA GLY A 195 -16.37 -8.10 0.60
C GLY A 195 -16.39 -8.15 2.12
N ASN A 196 -16.57 -7.00 2.80
CA ASN A 196 -16.37 -6.86 4.24
C ASN A 196 -15.02 -7.44 4.71
N VAL A 197 -13.96 -7.11 3.96
CA VAL A 197 -12.58 -7.54 4.20
C VAL A 197 -11.66 -6.34 4.25
N ILE A 198 -10.56 -6.43 5.02
CA ILE A 198 -9.51 -5.41 4.96
C ILE A 198 -8.64 -5.72 3.75
N VAL A 199 -8.43 -4.73 2.89
CA VAL A 199 -7.53 -4.87 1.74
C VAL A 199 -6.31 -4.00 1.95
N VAL A 200 -5.14 -4.54 1.63
CA VAL A 200 -3.86 -3.85 1.74
C VAL A 200 -3.18 -3.88 0.38
N THR A 201 -2.75 -2.72 -0.11
CA THR A 201 -1.85 -2.64 -1.27
C THR A 201 -0.48 -2.21 -0.80
N MET A 202 0.59 -2.67 -1.45
CA MET A 202 1.96 -2.35 -1.03
C MET A 202 2.86 -1.96 -2.19
N ASN A 203 3.92 -1.23 -1.89
CA ASN A 203 5.06 -1.00 -2.77
C ASN A 203 6.26 -1.83 -2.27
N TYR A 204 7.05 -2.38 -3.19
CA TYR A 204 8.31 -3.08 -2.91
C TYR A 204 9.39 -2.58 -3.87
N ARG A 205 10.68 -2.72 -3.53
CA ARG A 205 11.76 -2.27 -4.40
C ARG A 205 11.70 -2.95 -5.78
N LEU A 206 11.89 -2.15 -6.83
CA LEU A 206 11.81 -2.57 -8.23
C LEU A 206 13.18 -2.52 -8.91
N GLY A 207 13.27 -3.20 -10.04
CA GLY A 207 14.42 -3.24 -10.94
C GLY A 207 15.74 -3.51 -10.23
N VAL A 208 16.75 -2.71 -10.55
CA VAL A 208 18.10 -2.86 -9.97
C VAL A 208 18.06 -2.79 -8.44
N LEU A 209 17.30 -1.85 -7.89
CA LEU A 209 17.21 -1.65 -6.43
C LEU A 209 16.56 -2.83 -5.72
N GLY A 210 15.62 -3.52 -6.38
CA GLY A 210 14.91 -4.68 -5.82
C GLY A 210 15.59 -6.01 -6.05
N PHE A 211 16.32 -6.18 -7.15
CA PHE A 211 16.69 -7.51 -7.64
C PHE A 211 18.15 -7.66 -8.09
N LEU A 212 18.99 -6.63 -7.98
CA LEU A 212 20.42 -6.76 -8.29
C LEU A 212 21.07 -7.90 -7.47
N SER A 213 21.65 -8.86 -8.17
CA SER A 213 22.42 -9.95 -7.58
C SER A 213 23.78 -10.08 -8.26
N THR A 214 24.83 -10.21 -7.46
CA THR A 214 26.18 -10.56 -7.93
C THR A 214 26.40 -12.06 -8.03
N GLY A 215 25.45 -12.88 -7.54
CA GLY A 215 25.61 -14.33 -7.42
C GLY A 215 26.55 -14.77 -6.30
N ASP A 216 26.98 -13.84 -5.45
CA ASP A 216 27.83 -14.08 -4.28
C ASP A 216 27.28 -13.37 -3.02
N GLN A 217 28.07 -13.27 -1.95
CA GLN A 217 27.65 -12.65 -0.69
C GLN A 217 27.60 -11.11 -0.74
N SER A 218 28.15 -10.47 -1.78
CA SER A 218 28.24 -9.01 -1.89
C SER A 218 26.88 -8.38 -2.13
N ALA A 219 26.08 -8.99 -3.02
CA ALA A 219 24.68 -8.63 -3.27
C ALA A 219 23.89 -9.91 -3.60
N LYS A 220 23.17 -10.43 -2.60
CA LYS A 220 22.39 -11.68 -2.75
C LYS A 220 21.21 -11.51 -3.71
N GLY A 221 20.66 -10.30 -3.82
CA GLY A 221 19.45 -10.00 -4.58
C GLY A 221 18.17 -10.33 -3.82
N ASN A 222 17.06 -10.38 -4.54
CA ASN A 222 15.71 -10.64 -4.01
C ASN A 222 15.26 -9.65 -2.92
N TYR A 223 15.81 -8.45 -2.87
CA TYR A 223 15.43 -7.42 -1.90
C TYR A 223 13.94 -7.05 -2.00
N GLY A 224 13.38 -6.99 -3.20
CA GLY A 224 11.94 -6.77 -3.42
C GLY A 224 11.05 -7.90 -2.87
N LEU A 225 11.52 -9.15 -2.85
CA LEU A 225 10.80 -10.26 -2.20
C LEU A 225 10.92 -10.17 -0.67
N LEU A 226 12.09 -9.77 -0.16
CA LEU A 226 12.30 -9.53 1.26
C LEU A 226 11.43 -8.37 1.76
N ASP A 227 11.20 -7.36 0.94
CA ASP A 227 10.26 -6.25 1.22
C ASP A 227 8.83 -6.77 1.40
N GLN A 228 8.38 -7.67 0.52
CA GLN A 228 7.05 -8.32 0.64
C GLN A 228 6.94 -9.16 1.92
N ILE A 229 8.00 -9.88 2.29
CA ILE A 229 8.05 -10.62 3.57
C ILE A 229 7.98 -9.66 4.76
N GLN A 230 8.68 -8.52 4.71
CA GLN A 230 8.64 -7.52 5.76
C GLN A 230 7.25 -6.87 5.87
N ALA A 231 6.57 -6.60 4.75
CA ALA A 231 5.18 -6.15 4.76
C ALA A 231 4.24 -7.18 5.40
N LEU A 232 4.41 -8.47 5.12
CA LEU A 232 3.66 -9.55 5.78
C LEU A 232 3.90 -9.61 7.28
N ARG A 233 5.14 -9.43 7.73
CA ARG A 233 5.47 -9.33 9.16
C ARG A 233 4.78 -8.13 9.81
N TRP A 234 4.85 -6.97 9.17
CA TRP A 234 4.19 -5.77 9.63
C TRP A 234 2.67 -5.98 9.76
N LEU A 235 2.04 -6.64 8.78
CA LEU A 235 0.61 -6.95 8.85
C LEU A 235 0.28 -7.90 10.00
N ASN A 236 1.03 -8.99 10.15
CA ASN A 236 0.79 -9.94 11.24
C ASN A 236 0.88 -9.26 12.62
N GLU A 237 1.79 -8.30 12.78
CA GLU A 237 1.99 -7.56 14.04
C GLU A 237 0.98 -6.42 14.28
N ASN A 238 0.40 -5.83 13.22
CA ASN A 238 -0.34 -4.57 13.34
C ASN A 238 -1.78 -4.61 12.85
N ILE A 239 -2.17 -5.55 11.99
CA ILE A 239 -3.49 -5.53 11.34
C ILE A 239 -4.66 -5.71 12.33
N GLY A 240 -4.39 -6.33 13.49
CA GLY A 240 -5.33 -6.41 14.60
C GLY A 240 -5.81 -5.05 15.10
N HIS A 241 -4.97 -4.01 15.04
CA HIS A 241 -5.33 -2.65 15.44
C HIS A 241 -6.34 -2.00 14.48
N PHE A 242 -6.41 -2.50 13.24
CA PHE A 242 -7.35 -2.06 12.21
C PHE A 242 -8.63 -2.91 12.19
N GLY A 243 -8.79 -3.83 13.14
CA GLY A 243 -9.90 -4.79 13.15
C GLY A 243 -9.72 -5.96 12.17
N GLY A 244 -8.49 -6.22 11.71
CA GLY A 244 -8.16 -7.36 10.86
C GLY A 244 -7.68 -8.58 11.65
N ASP A 245 -7.88 -9.76 11.06
CA ASP A 245 -7.46 -11.04 11.64
C ASP A 245 -6.06 -11.43 11.11
N PRO A 246 -5.01 -11.43 11.96
CA PRO A 246 -3.65 -11.76 11.53
C PRO A 246 -3.47 -13.24 11.17
N GLU A 247 -4.40 -14.12 11.54
CA GLU A 247 -4.39 -15.54 11.17
C GLU A 247 -5.07 -15.79 9.81
N ARG A 248 -5.88 -14.83 9.33
CA ARG A 248 -6.59 -14.90 8.04
C ARG A 248 -6.08 -13.87 7.04
N ILE A 249 -4.77 -13.87 6.80
CA ILE A 249 -4.13 -13.08 5.75
C ILE A 249 -4.05 -13.90 4.44
N THR A 250 -4.69 -13.38 3.39
CA THR A 250 -4.63 -13.90 2.01
C THR A 250 -3.75 -13.01 1.15
N ILE A 251 -2.70 -13.58 0.54
CA ILE A 251 -1.90 -12.87 -0.47
C ILE A 251 -2.43 -13.16 -1.87
N PHE A 252 -2.50 -12.13 -2.71
CA PHE A 252 -2.91 -12.25 -4.11
C PHE A 252 -2.18 -11.21 -4.97
N GLY A 253 -2.11 -11.45 -6.28
CA GLY A 253 -1.39 -10.58 -7.20
C GLY A 253 -1.72 -10.89 -8.65
N SER A 254 -1.22 -10.08 -9.57
CA SER A 254 -1.44 -10.24 -11.02
C SER A 254 -0.13 -10.10 -11.79
N GLY A 255 0.04 -10.88 -12.87
CA GLY A 255 1.27 -10.91 -13.68
C GLY A 255 2.50 -11.26 -12.84
N ALA A 256 3.53 -10.40 -12.88
CA ALA A 256 4.72 -10.56 -12.02
C ALA A 256 4.36 -10.59 -10.51
N GLY A 257 3.26 -9.95 -10.08
CA GLY A 257 2.79 -10.03 -8.71
C GLY A 257 2.27 -11.42 -8.33
N ALA A 258 1.65 -12.15 -9.28
CA ALA A 258 1.30 -13.55 -9.07
C ALA A 258 2.56 -14.44 -9.02
N SER A 259 3.60 -14.12 -9.81
CA SER A 259 4.91 -14.77 -9.68
C SER A 259 5.52 -14.53 -8.29
N CYS A 260 5.47 -13.31 -7.76
CA CYS A 260 5.88 -12.98 -6.39
C CYS A 260 5.13 -13.84 -5.36
N VAL A 261 3.80 -13.89 -5.43
CA VAL A 261 2.97 -14.73 -4.52
C VAL A 261 3.45 -16.18 -4.52
N ASN A 262 3.69 -16.75 -5.69
CA ASN A 262 4.18 -18.13 -5.78
C ASN A 262 5.60 -18.31 -5.23
N LEU A 263 6.50 -17.36 -5.46
CA LEU A 263 7.84 -17.38 -4.86
C LEU A 263 7.78 -17.28 -3.33
N LEU A 264 6.85 -16.49 -2.79
CA LEU A 264 6.63 -16.37 -1.35
C LEU A 264 6.13 -17.68 -0.73
N ILE A 265 5.23 -18.41 -1.41
CA ILE A 265 4.76 -19.74 -0.95
C ILE A 265 5.91 -20.74 -0.83
N LEU A 266 6.88 -20.68 -1.75
CA LEU A 266 8.02 -21.60 -1.78
C LEU A 266 9.14 -21.20 -0.81
N SER A 267 9.04 -20.03 -0.18
CA SER A 267 10.07 -19.52 0.73
C SER A 267 9.79 -19.92 2.17
N HIS A 268 10.79 -20.52 2.83
CA HIS A 268 10.73 -20.82 4.27
C HIS A 268 10.50 -19.57 5.14
N HIS A 269 10.87 -18.38 4.64
CA HIS A 269 10.66 -17.11 5.35
C HIS A 269 9.17 -16.76 5.55
N SER A 270 8.28 -17.33 4.74
CA SER A 270 6.84 -17.08 4.76
C SER A 270 6.04 -18.11 5.57
N GLU A 271 6.68 -19.16 6.11
CA GLU A 271 5.99 -20.23 6.85
C GLU A 271 5.18 -19.68 8.04
N GLY A 272 3.95 -20.21 8.19
CA GLY A 272 3.05 -19.93 9.30
C GLY A 272 2.32 -18.57 9.27
N LYS A 273 2.46 -17.76 8.22
CA LYS A 273 1.98 -16.36 8.20
C LYS A 273 0.76 -16.07 7.31
N THR A 274 0.30 -17.01 6.48
CA THR A 274 -0.76 -16.75 5.47
C THR A 274 -1.59 -17.98 5.12
N SER A 275 -2.88 -17.79 4.80
CA SER A 275 -3.72 -18.72 4.03
C SER A 275 -3.68 -18.29 2.55
N VAL A 276 -3.24 -19.13 1.62
CA VAL A 276 -2.79 -18.64 0.29
C VAL A 276 -3.80 -18.89 -0.83
N CYS A 277 -4.03 -17.87 -1.68
CA CYS A 277 -4.76 -17.98 -2.94
C CYS A 277 -4.02 -17.24 -4.06
N ALA A 278 -3.38 -17.97 -4.98
CA ALA A 278 -2.78 -17.38 -6.19
C ALA A 278 -3.83 -17.31 -7.31
N CYS A 279 -4.12 -16.12 -7.83
CA CYS A 279 -4.95 -15.95 -9.02
C CYS A 279 -4.07 -15.57 -10.24
N VAL A 280 -4.27 -16.30 -11.36
CA VAL A 280 -3.73 -16.10 -12.74
C VAL A 280 -2.32 -16.68 -12.99
N PRO A 281 -2.07 -17.42 -14.11
CA PRO A 281 -1.04 -18.46 -14.16
C PRO A 281 0.31 -17.90 -14.60
N THR A 282 1.40 -18.12 -13.84
CA THR A 282 2.73 -17.65 -14.32
C THR A 282 3.95 -18.37 -13.77
N VAL A 283 3.85 -19.32 -12.83
CA VAL A 283 5.04 -19.97 -12.21
C VAL A 283 5.94 -20.68 -13.22
N PHE A 284 5.36 -21.15 -14.33
CA PHE A 284 6.10 -21.80 -15.42
C PHE A 284 6.45 -20.86 -16.58
N CYS A 285 6.25 -19.55 -16.44
CA CYS A 285 6.77 -18.60 -17.41
C CYS A 285 8.27 -18.39 -17.15
N CYS A 286 9.12 -18.66 -18.14
CA CYS A 286 10.58 -18.47 -18.07
C CYS A 286 11.01 -17.04 -17.65
N ILE A 287 10.11 -16.08 -17.74
CA ILE A 287 10.31 -14.67 -17.37
C ILE A 287 10.26 -14.46 -15.84
N ALA A 288 9.56 -15.33 -15.09
CA ALA A 288 9.35 -15.15 -13.65
C ALA A 288 10.62 -15.36 -12.80
N ARG A 289 11.66 -16.02 -13.35
CA ARG A 289 12.87 -16.38 -12.62
C ARG A 289 14.12 -16.18 -13.48
N GLN A 290 15.02 -15.33 -13.02
CA GLN A 290 16.35 -15.23 -13.61
C GLN A 290 17.20 -16.43 -13.17
N LYS A 291 17.43 -17.37 -14.09
CA LYS A 291 18.27 -18.56 -13.81
C LYS A 291 19.76 -18.24 -13.74
N ARG A 292 20.21 -17.07 -14.24
CA ARG A 292 21.60 -16.62 -14.18
C ARG A 292 21.73 -15.10 -13.98
N PRO A 293 22.43 -14.62 -12.95
CA PRO A 293 22.81 -13.22 -12.87
C PRO A 293 23.73 -12.88 -14.06
N PRO A 294 23.69 -11.64 -14.58
CA PRO A 294 24.54 -11.26 -15.69
C PRO A 294 26.01 -11.41 -15.29
N LEU A 295 26.83 -11.96 -16.20
CA LEU A 295 28.28 -11.93 -16.05
C LEU A 295 28.73 -10.47 -15.90
N PRO A 296 29.77 -10.19 -15.09
CA PRO A 296 30.34 -8.84 -15.04
C PRO A 296 30.66 -8.39 -16.46
N ALA A 297 30.17 -7.20 -16.82
CA ALA A 297 30.37 -6.63 -18.15
C ALA A 297 31.87 -6.68 -18.52
N PRO A 298 32.22 -7.00 -19.77
CA PRO A 298 33.61 -6.83 -20.21
C PRO A 298 33.98 -5.36 -19.98
N SER A 299 35.07 -5.18 -19.25
CA SER A 299 35.73 -3.93 -18.88
C SER A 299 35.28 -2.71 -19.66
N SER A 300 34.79 -1.69 -18.95
CA SER A 300 34.81 -0.31 -19.41
C SER A 300 36.24 0.02 -19.85
N SER A 301 36.50 -0.06 -21.14
CA SER A 301 37.73 0.39 -21.76
C SER A 301 37.74 1.92 -21.79
N SER A 302 37.87 2.54 -20.61
CA SER A 302 38.26 3.94 -20.45
C SER A 302 38.49 4.36 -18.99
N LEU A 303 39.06 3.52 -18.12
CA LEU A 303 39.83 4.03 -16.98
C LEU A 303 40.95 3.06 -16.62
N SER A 304 42.18 3.54 -16.75
CA SER A 304 43.41 2.86 -16.36
C SER A 304 43.49 2.70 -14.84
N SER A 305 43.43 1.47 -14.33
CA SER A 305 44.43 0.86 -13.42
C SER A 305 43.90 -0.41 -12.72
N SER A 306 44.62 -1.52 -12.99
CA SER A 306 44.90 -2.76 -12.24
C SER A 306 43.81 -3.58 -11.51
N PRO A 307 43.93 -4.94 -11.52
CA PRO A 307 42.90 -5.87 -11.07
C PRO A 307 43.08 -6.20 -9.58
N ASN A 308 42.17 -5.72 -8.75
CA ASN A 308 41.87 -6.28 -7.42
C ASN A 308 40.48 -5.79 -7.02
N ILE A 309 39.45 -6.58 -7.32
CA ILE A 309 38.05 -6.23 -7.01
C ILE A 309 37.78 -6.61 -5.54
N SER A 310 37.95 -5.62 -4.68
CA SER A 310 37.59 -5.62 -3.24
C SER A 310 36.27 -4.83 -3.03
N PRO A 311 35.75 -4.65 -1.79
CA PRO A 311 34.45 -4.01 -1.44
C PRO A 311 34.16 -2.61 -2.02
N THR A 312 35.13 -2.04 -2.72
CA THR A 312 35.11 -0.73 -3.38
C THR A 312 34.09 -0.65 -4.53
N ALA A 313 33.75 -1.76 -5.19
CA ALA A 313 32.80 -1.75 -6.31
C ALA A 313 31.34 -1.45 -5.90
N LEU A 314 30.90 -1.94 -4.73
CA LEU A 314 29.59 -1.59 -4.17
C LEU A 314 29.52 -0.10 -3.81
N ASN A 315 30.64 0.46 -3.33
CA ASN A 315 30.71 1.86 -2.96
C ASN A 315 30.58 2.78 -4.19
N CYS A 316 31.14 2.39 -5.34
CA CYS A 316 30.96 3.12 -6.60
C CYS A 316 29.52 3.05 -7.15
N GLN A 317 28.84 1.89 -7.06
CA GLN A 317 27.44 1.76 -7.51
C GLN A 317 26.44 2.45 -6.57
N SER A 318 26.80 2.67 -5.30
CA SER A 318 26.01 3.50 -4.38
C SER A 318 25.94 4.98 -4.83
N HIS A 319 26.86 5.43 -5.68
CA HIS A 319 27.02 6.84 -6.07
C HIS A 319 26.68 7.19 -7.53
N GLN A 320 26.41 6.23 -8.43
CA GLN A 320 26.05 6.52 -9.84
C GLN A 320 25.01 5.54 -10.41
N VAL A 321 23.94 6.08 -11.00
CA VAL A 321 22.97 5.34 -11.82
C VAL A 321 23.03 5.91 -13.25
N SER A 322 23.69 5.20 -14.17
CA SER A 322 23.57 5.47 -15.60
C SER A 322 23.75 4.19 -16.42
N HIS A 323 22.70 3.86 -17.18
CA HIS A 323 22.56 2.91 -18.30
C HIS A 323 23.37 1.58 -18.27
N VAL A 324 22.66 0.46 -18.10
CA VAL A 324 23.17 -0.90 -18.40
C VAL A 324 22.10 -1.69 -19.16
N SER A 325 22.44 -2.18 -20.35
CA SER A 325 21.61 -3.07 -21.20
C SER A 325 22.13 -4.52 -21.12
N PHE A 326 21.24 -5.52 -21.15
CA PHE A 326 21.59 -6.95 -21.00
C PHE A 326 21.14 -7.82 -22.19
N TYR A 327 21.99 -8.75 -22.64
CA TYR A 327 21.72 -9.80 -23.65
C TYR A 327 21.84 -11.21 -23.03
N PRO A 328 21.08 -12.22 -23.52
CA PRO A 328 21.07 -13.57 -22.94
C PRO A 328 22.07 -14.55 -23.61
N GLY A 329 22.74 -15.37 -22.80
CA GLY A 329 23.46 -16.61 -23.22
C GLY A 329 23.04 -17.79 -22.32
N GLU A 330 23.28 -19.06 -22.71
CA GLU A 330 22.70 -20.33 -22.16
C GLU A 330 23.59 -21.14 -21.18
N THR A 331 22.99 -21.80 -20.15
CA THR A 331 23.49 -22.80 -19.14
C THR A 331 22.70 -22.79 -17.79
N ASN A 332 22.51 -23.94 -17.14
CA ASN A 332 21.55 -24.14 -16.04
C ASN A 332 22.20 -24.15 -14.64
N HIS A 333 21.70 -23.33 -13.70
CA HIS A 333 21.83 -23.56 -12.25
C HIS A 333 20.56 -23.09 -11.50
N VAL A 334 20.16 -23.85 -10.46
CA VAL A 334 18.99 -23.61 -9.62
C VAL A 334 19.42 -22.80 -8.39
N ILE A 335 18.88 -21.60 -8.20
CA ILE A 335 19.19 -20.73 -7.04
C ILE A 335 18.32 -21.14 -5.83
N SER A 336 18.96 -21.43 -4.70
CA SER A 336 18.31 -21.61 -3.39
C SER A 336 17.83 -20.26 -2.86
N LEU A 337 16.59 -20.22 -2.37
CA LEU A 337 16.15 -19.24 -1.37
C LEU A 337 16.80 -19.55 -0.01
#